data_AF-A0A0F7CTJ2-F1
#
_entry.id   AF-A0A0F7CTJ2-F1
#
_cell.length_a   1.000
_cell.length_b   1.000
_cell.length_c   1.000
_cell.angle_alpha   90.00
_cell.angle_beta   90.00
_cell.angle_gamma   90.00
#
_symmetry.space_group_name_H-M   'P 1'
#
loop_
_entity.id
_entity.type
_entity.pdbx_description
1 polymer ?
#
loop_
_entity_poly.entity_id
_entity_poly.type
_entity_poly.pdbx_seq_one_letter_code
_entity_poly.pdbx_strand_id
1 'polypeptide(L)' 'MNLYKILWSHLGGRPWTYIIRDLWHRFEWLWIIGLLLTGYFLGKHGFEPMLGIMIAFNLGYVAGHLFWGTEYVPGQRGD' A
#
# COMPACT_ATOMS: atom_id res chain seq x y z
N MET A 1 -13.50 -14.06 -16.32
CA MET A 1 -13.31 -14.18 -14.86
C MET A 1 -12.08 -13.37 -14.49
N ASN A 2 -12.17 -12.38 -13.59
CA ASN A 2 -11.04 -11.51 -13.25
C ASN A 2 -10.07 -12.27 -12.34
N LEU A 3 -8.80 -12.45 -12.76
CA LEU A 3 -7.79 -13.18 -12.00
C LEU A 3 -7.63 -12.61 -10.58
N TYR A 4 -7.69 -11.29 -10.44
CA TYR A 4 -7.68 -10.63 -9.14
C TYR A 4 -8.85 -11.09 -8.27
N LYS A 5 -10.07 -11.13 -8.83
CA LYS A 5 -11.29 -11.58 -8.14
C LYS A 5 -11.18 -13.01 -7.64
N ILE A 6 -10.62 -13.91 -8.45
CA ILE A 6 -10.36 -15.30 -8.04
C ILE A 6 -9.36 -15.34 -6.88
N LEU A 7 -8.24 -14.62 -7.01
CA LEU A 7 -7.20 -14.64 -5.99
C LEU A 7 -7.71 -14.16 -4.63
N TRP A 8 -8.37 -13.00 -4.57
CA TRP A 8 -8.85 -12.49 -3.29
C TRP A 8 -10.09 -13.20 -2.76
N SER A 9 -10.92 -13.81 -3.62
CA SER A 9 -12.08 -14.59 -3.14
C SER A 9 -11.63 -15.88 -2.45
N HIS A 10 -10.53 -16.48 -2.92
CA HIS A 10 -9.94 -17.66 -2.29
C HIS A 10 -8.98 -17.31 -1.14
N LEU A 11 -8.25 -16.20 -1.23
CA LEU A 11 -7.28 -15.75 -0.23
C LEU A 11 -7.76 -14.44 0.41
N GLY A 12 -8.31 -14.54 1.62
CA GLY A 12 -8.74 -13.38 2.42
C GLY A 12 -10.22 -13.00 2.29
N GLY A 13 -10.95 -13.53 1.30
CA GLY A 13 -12.41 -13.43 1.17
C GLY A 13 -12.94 -12.01 0.88
N ARG A 14 -12.05 -11.02 0.72
CA ARG A 14 -12.33 -9.62 0.41
C ARG A 14 -11.21 -9.07 -0.47
N PRO A 15 -11.48 -8.07 -1.33
CA PRO A 15 -10.44 -7.42 -2.12
C PRO A 15 -9.31 -6.92 -1.22
N TRP A 16 -8.07 -7.27 -1.57
CA TRP A 16 -6.89 -6.93 -0.78
C TRP A 16 -6.71 -5.43 -0.62
N THR A 17 -7.15 -4.63 -1.59
CA THR A 17 -7.21 -3.17 -1.49
C THR A 17 -7.94 -2.71 -0.23
N TYR A 18 -9.09 -3.30 0.09
CA TYR A 18 -9.86 -2.93 1.27
C TYR A 18 -9.26 -3.47 2.56
N ILE A 19 -8.67 -4.67 2.52
CA ILE A 19 -7.95 -5.23 3.67
C ILE A 19 -6.77 -4.33 4.05
N ILE A 20 -5.99 -3.89 3.06
CA ILE A 20 -4.84 -3.00 3.26
C ILE A 20 -5.31 -1.63 3.78
N ARG A 21 -6.43 -1.10 3.28
CA ARG A 21 -7.03 0.16 3.80
C ARG A 21 -7.50 0.02 5.26
N ASP A 22 -8.14 -1.09 5.62
CA ASP A 22 -8.54 -1.35 7.01
C ASP A 22 -7.29 -1.39 7.92
N LEU A 23 -6.20 -2.02 7.47
CA LEU A 23 -4.92 -2.05 8.20
C LEU A 23 -4.25 -0.68 8.27
N TRP A 24 -4.37 0.16 7.24
CA TRP A 24 -3.87 1.54 7.25
C TRP A 24 -4.54 2.36 8.34
N HIS A 25 -5.88 2.44 8.33
CA HIS A 25 -6.61 3.24 9.31
C HIS A 25 -6.48 2.72 10.75
N ARG A 26 -6.23 1.41 10.92
CA ARG A 26 -5.96 0.84 12.24
C ARG A 26 -4.55 1.15 12.77
N PHE A 27 -3.57 1.28 11.88
CA PHE A 27 -2.15 1.33 12.24
C PHE A 27 -1.39 2.43 11.50
N GLU A 28 -2.01 3.60 11.32
CA GLU A 28 -1.56 4.66 10.41
C GLU A 28 -0.09 5.04 10.62
N TRP A 29 0.31 5.25 11.88
CA TRP A 29 1.69 5.56 12.24
C TRP A 29 2.70 4.46 11.87
N LEU A 30 2.33 3.18 11.98
CA LEU A 30 3.22 2.07 11.62
C LEU A 30 3.52 2.09 10.11
N TRP A 31 2.52 2.43 9.29
CA TRP A 31 2.71 2.54 7.85
C TRP A 31 3.60 3.74 7.47
N ILE A 32 3.38 4.91 8.09
CA ILE A 32 4.21 6.09 7.87
C ILE A 32 5.67 5.82 8.27
N ILE A 33 5.89 5.21 9.44
CA ILE A 33 7.23 4.81 9.90
C ILE A 33 7.84 3.80 8.92
N GLY A 34 7.07 2.81 8.46
CA GLY A 34 7.52 1.82 7.48
C GLY A 34 7.97 2.45 6.16
N LEU A 35 7.19 3.38 5.61
CA LEU A 35 7.54 4.12 4.39
C LEU A 35 8.81 4.97 4.59
N LEU A 36 8.92 5.66 5.72
CA LEU A 36 10.08 6.50 6.04
C LEU A 36 11.36 5.66 6.19
N LEU A 37 11.30 4.56 6.94
CA LEU A 37 12.43 3.64 7.10
C LEU A 37 12.82 3.02 5.76
N THR A 38 11.84 2.62 4.93
CA THR A 38 12.11 2.08 3.60
C THR A 38 12.86 3.08 2.72
N GLY A 39 12.42 4.34 2.69
CA GLY A 39 13.12 5.41 1.97
C GLY A 39 14.55 5.63 2.46
N TYR A 40 14.76 5.67 3.78
CA TYR A 40 16.08 5.78 4.38
C TYR A 40 17.01 4.61 4.00
N PHE A 41 16.51 3.37 4.11
CA PHE A 41 17.29 2.18 3.78
C PHE A 41 17.65 2.13 2.29
N LEU A 42 16.72 2.49 1.39
CA LEU A 42 16.99 2.59 -0.04
C LEU A 42 18.08 3.62 -0.35
N GLY A 43 18.04 4.80 0.28
CA GLY A 43 19.06 5.82 0.12
C GLY A 43 20.42 5.41 0.70
N LYS A 44 20.43 4.66 1.80
CA LYS A 44 21.66 4.24 2.49
C LYS A 44 22.39 3.09 1.80
N HIS A 45 21.68 2.15 1.19
CA HIS A 45 22.26 0.91 0.64
C HIS A 45 22.77 1.02 -0.81
N GLY A 46 22.93 2.23 -1.35
CA GLY A 46 23.69 2.43 -2.59
C GLY A 46 22.98 1.98 -3.86
N PHE A 47 21.64 2.04 -3.90
CA PHE A 47 20.97 2.14 -5.19
C PHE A 47 21.49 3.37 -5.93
N GLU A 48 21.54 3.31 -7.26
CA GLU A 48 21.71 4.49 -8.11
C GLU A 48 20.78 5.59 -7.54
N PRO A 49 21.30 6.76 -7.10
CA PRO A 49 20.52 7.70 -6.29
C PRO A 49 19.19 8.08 -6.93
N MET A 50 19.18 8.18 -8.26
CA MET A 50 17.96 8.43 -9.04
C MET A 50 16.96 7.29 -8.96
N LEU A 51 17.43 6.03 -9.08
CA LEU A 51 16.60 4.85 -8.95
C LEU A 51 15.99 4.73 -7.56
N GLY A 52 16.77 5.00 -6.51
CA GLY A 52 16.28 5.00 -5.12
C GLY A 52 15.16 6.03 -4.90
N ILE A 53 15.34 7.25 -5.42
CA ILE A 53 14.32 8.31 -5.38
C ILE A 53 13.07 7.90 -6.16
N MET A 54 13.22 7.34 -7.36
CA MET A 54 12.08 6.90 -8.18
C MET A 54 11.28 5.79 -7.49
N ILE A 55 11.93 4.82 -6.84
CA ILE A 55 11.26 3.76 -6.08
C ILE A 55 10.51 4.37 -4.89
N ALA A 56 11.17 5.21 -4.09
CA ALA A 56 10.56 5.85 -2.93
C ALA A 56 9.35 6.71 -3.32
N PHE A 57 9.46 7.49 -4.40
CA PHE A 57 8.36 8.30 -4.93
C PHE A 57 7.18 7.42 -5.39
N ASN A 58 7.43 6.34 -6.13
CA ASN A 58 6.37 5.44 -6.58
C ASN A 58 5.65 4.75 -5.42
N LEU A 59 6.40 4.30 -4.39
CA LEU A 59 5.82 3.72 -3.19
C LEU A 59 4.91 4.73 -2.46
N GLY A 60 5.38 5.96 -2.30
CA GLY A 60 4.60 7.06 -1.71
C GLY A 60 3.36 7.41 -2.54
N TYR A 61 3.49 7.47 -3.87
CA TYR A 61 2.38 7.77 -4.78
C TYR A 61 1.30 6.68 -4.73
N VAL A 62 1.69 5.41 -4.81
CA VAL A 62 0.76 4.27 -4.74
C VAL A 62 0.06 4.22 -3.39
N ALA A 63 0.80 4.41 -2.29
CA ALA A 63 0.21 4.51 -0.95
C ALA A 63 -0.77 5.69 -0.88
N GLY A 64 -0.36 6.87 -1.33
CA GLY A 64 -1.19 8.07 -1.38
C GLY A 64 -2.52 7.81 -2.11
N HIS A 65 -2.43 7.22 -3.30
CA HIS A 65 -3.60 6.94 -4.13
C HIS A 65 -4.54 5.89 -3.52
N LEU A 66 -3.98 4.84 -2.90
CA LEU A 66 -4.75 3.79 -2.22
C LEU A 66 -5.54 4.30 -1.02
N PHE A 67 -4.99 5.25 -0.25
CA PHE A 67 -5.55 5.67 1.04
C PHE A 67 -6.36 6.97 0.98
N TRP A 68 -6.03 7.89 0.07
CA TRP A 68 -6.71 9.19 -0.04
C TRP A 68 -7.67 9.34 -1.23
N GLY A 69 -7.75 8.35 -2.14
CA GLY A 69 -8.52 8.49 -3.38
C GLY A 69 -10.05 8.38 -3.23
N THR A 70 -10.55 7.71 -2.19
CA THR A 70 -12.00 7.51 -1.94
C THR A 70 -12.26 7.52 -0.44
N GLU A 71 -13.50 7.83 -0.02
CA GLU A 71 -13.87 7.76 1.39
C GLU A 71 -13.63 6.35 1.95
N TYR A 72 -13.16 6.28 3.19
CA TYR A 72 -12.90 5.02 3.85
C TYR A 72 -14.16 4.45 4.48
N VAL A 73 -14.51 3.23 4.10
CA VAL A 73 -15.61 2.46 4.68
C VAL A 73 -15.03 1.23 5.38
N PRO A 74 -15.10 1.14 6.72
CA PRO A 74 -14.60 -0.02 7.45
C PRO A 74 -15.26 -1.31 6.96
N GLY A 75 -14.46 -2.33 6.65
CA GLY A 75 -15.02 -3.64 6.30
C GLY A 75 -15.63 -3.71 4.89
N GLN A 76 -15.34 -2.74 4.01
CA GLN A 76 -15.86 -2.70 2.64
C GLN A 76 -15.64 -4.03 1.89
N ARG A 77 -16.71 -4.50 1.23
CA ARG A 77 -16.67 -5.67 0.35
C ARG A 77 -16.60 -5.19 -1.10
N GLY A 78 -15.90 -5.94 -1.94
CA GLY A 78 -15.89 -5.68 -3.37
C GLY A 78 -17.09 -6.33 -4.04
N ASP A 79 -17.69 -5.59 -4.95
CA ASP A 79 -18.79 -6.02 -5.81
C ASP A 79 -18.39 -7.21 -6.71
#